data_AF-A0AAV2NJ82-F1
#
_entry.id   AF-A0AAV2NJ82-F1
#
_cell.length_a   1.000
_cell.length_b   1.000
_cell.length_c   1.000
_cell.angle_alpha   90.00
_cell.angle_beta   90.00
_cell.angle_gamma   90.00
#
_symmetry.space_group_name_H-M   'P 1'
#
loop_
_entity.id
_entity.type
_entity.pdbx_description
1 polymer ?
#
loop_
_entity_poly.entity_id
_entity_poly.type
_entity_poly.pdbx_seq_one_letter_code
_entity_poly.pdbx_strand_id
1 'polypeptide(L)' 'MTRIPDHFIFNIESVGTLSSAVLFTEAVKVLKNKCRTFLAELEHVGK' A
#
# COMPACT_ATOMS: atom_id res chain seq x y z
N MET A 1 26.46 2.28 14.48
CA MET A 1 25.52 2.47 13.36
C MET A 1 24.11 2.63 13.92
N THR A 2 23.67 3.87 14.15
CA THR A 2 22.32 4.17 14.65
C THR A 2 21.35 4.29 13.49
N ARG A 3 20.21 3.60 13.55
CA ARG A 3 19.08 3.84 12.64
C ARG A 3 18.31 5.06 13.14
N ILE A 4 17.90 5.94 12.22
CA ILE A 4 17.01 7.06 12.55
C ILE A 4 15.59 6.50 12.62
N PRO A 5 14.87 6.66 13.75
CA PRO A 5 13.45 6.26 13.84
C PRO A 5 12.61 6.90 12.74
N ASP A 6 11.63 6.15 12.24
CA ASP A 6 10.66 6.58 11.22
C ASP A 6 11.25 7.02 9.87
N HIS A 7 12.55 6.79 9.64
CA HIS A 7 13.22 7.09 8.38
C HIS A 7 13.43 5.81 7.55
N PHE A 8 12.49 5.56 6.64
CA PHE A 8 12.50 4.39 5.77
C PHE A 8 13.12 4.71 4.40
N ILE A 9 14.01 3.83 3.94
CA ILE A 9 14.57 3.86 2.58
C ILE A 9 14.00 2.67 1.83
N PHE A 10 13.10 2.93 0.87
CA PHE A 10 12.55 1.90 0.00
C PHE A 10 13.40 1.77 -1.27
N ASN A 11 13.77 0.54 -1.62
CA ASN A 11 14.33 0.20 -2.93
C ASN A 11 13.35 -0.74 -3.65
N ILE A 12 12.89 -0.34 -4.84
CA ILE A 12 11.87 -1.08 -5.59
C ILE A 12 12.43 -1.41 -6.97
N GLU A 13 12.53 -2.69 -7.26
CA GLU A 13 13.05 -3.21 -8.53
C GLU A 13 11.92 -3.91 -9.29
N SER A 14 11.72 -3.50 -10.53
CA SER A 14 10.77 -4.14 -11.45
C SER A 14 11.45 -5.17 -12.33
N VAL A 15 10.70 -6.22 -12.70
CA VAL A 15 11.11 -7.23 -13.68
C VAL A 15 10.77 -6.85 -15.13
N GLY A 16 10.18 -5.66 -15.36
CA GLY A 16 10.00 -5.08 -16.70
C GLY A 16 8.55 -4.89 -17.17
N THR A 17 7.55 -5.47 -16.49
CA THR A 17 6.13 -5.32 -16.89
C THR A 17 5.57 -3.92 -16.60
N LEU A 18 5.93 -3.35 -15.44
CA LEU A 18 5.51 -2.02 -14.98
C LEU A 18 6.71 -1.27 -14.43
N SER A 19 6.72 0.07 -14.44
CA SER A 19 7.80 0.82 -13.78
C SER A 19 7.71 0.68 -12.24
N SER A 20 8.84 0.77 -11.55
CA SER A 20 8.89 0.71 -10.08
C SER A 20 7.99 1.76 -9.40
N ALA A 21 7.86 2.95 -10.01
CA ALA A 21 6.97 4.01 -9.53
C ALA A 21 5.48 3.60 -9.61
N VAL A 22 5.08 2.93 -10.70
CA VAL A 22 3.72 2.39 -10.85
C VAL A 22 3.50 1.27 -9.84
N LEU A 23 4.44 0.34 -9.67
CA LEU A 23 4.32 -0.75 -8.69
C LEU A 23 4.06 -0.23 -7.27
N PHE A 24 4.84 0.75 -6.82
CA PHE A 24 4.66 1.35 -5.50
C PHE A 24 3.29 2.04 -5.37
N THR A 25 2.89 2.79 -6.40
CA THR A 25 1.59 3.47 -6.42
C THR A 25 0.43 2.48 -6.35
N GLU A 26 0.48 1.39 -7.11
CA GLU A 26 -0.56 0.35 -7.10
C GLU A 26 -0.61 -0.39 -5.76
N ALA A 27 0.54 -0.67 -5.14
CA ALA A 27 0.58 -1.27 -3.81
C ALA A 27 -0.15 -0.41 -2.76
N VAL A 28 0.07 0.90 -2.78
CA VAL A 28 -0.64 1.84 -1.89
C VAL A 28 -2.14 1.89 -2.19
N LYS A 29 -2.54 1.84 -3.47
CA LYS A 29 -3.96 1.78 -3.85
C LYS A 29 -4.63 0.51 -3.36
N VAL A 30 -3.96 -0.64 -3.46
CA VAL A 30 -4.46 -1.92 -2.94
C VAL A 30 -4.71 -1.83 -1.44
N LEU A 31 -3.76 -1.29 -0.67
CA LEU A 31 -3.95 -1.09 0.77
C LEU A 31 -5.17 -0.22 1.07
N LYS A 32 -5.30 0.92 0.39
CA LYS A 32 -6.44 1.83 0.55
C LYS A 32 -7.78 1.15 0.20
N ASN A 33 -7.80 0.35 -0.86
CA ASN A 33 -8.99 -0.38 -1.29
C ASN A 33 -9.41 -1.42 -0.24
N LYS A 34 -8.47 -2.17 0.34
CA LYS A 34 -8.77 -3.13 1.41
C LYS A 34 -9.45 -2.47 2.61
N CYS A 35 -8.95 -1.31 3.06
CA CYS A 35 -9.58 -0.56 4.14
C CYS A 35 -11.01 -0.12 3.76
N ARG A 36 -11.22 0.37 2.53
CA ARG A 36 -12.54 0.78 2.04
C ARG A 36 -13.52 -0.39 1.98
N THR A 37 -13.09 -1.54 1.46
CA THR A 37 -13.91 -2.75 1.41
C THR A 37 -14.37 -3.15 2.80
N PHE A 38 -13.46 -3.19 3.77
CA PHE A 38 -13.80 -3.53 5.15
C PHE A 38 -14.76 -2.52 5.80
N LEU A 39 -14.55 -1.22 5.60
CA LEU A 39 -15.47 -0.20 6.09
C LEU A 39 -16.87 -0.36 5.50
N ALA A 40 -16.96 -0.61 4.19
CA ALA A 40 -18.24 -0.86 3.54
C ALA A 40 -18.92 -2.11 4.11
N GLU A 41 -18.19 -3.19 4.34
CA GLU A 41 -18.75 -4.39 4.98
C GLU A 41 -19.33 -4.09 6.37
N LEU A 42 -18.60 -3.34 7.20
CA LEU A 42 -19.07 -2.95 8.54
C LEU A 42 -20.35 -2.10 8.50
N GLU A 43 -20.48 -1.18 7.53
CA GLU A 43 -21.70 -0.37 7.34
C GLU A 43 -22.93 -1.22 6.99
N HIS A 44 -22.74 -2.38 6.37
CA HIS A 44 -23.83 -3.30 6.02
C HIS A 44 -24.15 -4.31 7.12
N VAL A 45 -23.23 -4.60 8.05
CA VAL A 45 -23.47 -5.52 9.18
C VAL A 45 -24.42 -4.93 10.23
N GLY A 46 -24.53 -3.59 10.30
CA GLY A 46 -25.42 -2.89 11.24
C GLY A 46 -26.86 -2.68 10.78
N LYS A 47 -27.26 -3.22 9.61
CA LYS A 47 -28.62 -3.21 9.09
C LYS A 47 -29.20 -4.62 9.08
#